data_AF-A0A537TQW7-F1
#
_entry.id   AF-A0A537TQW7-F1
#
_cell.length_a   1.000
_cell.length_b   1.000
_cell.length_c   1.000
_cell.angle_alpha   90.00
_cell.angle_beta   90.00
_cell.angle_gamma   90.00
#
_symmetry.space_group_name_H-M   'P 1'
#
loop_
_entity.id
_entity.type
_entity.pdbx_description
1 polymer ?
#
loop_
_entity_poly.entity_id
_entity_poly.type
_entity_poly.pdbx_seq_one_letter_code
_entity_poly.pdbx_strand_id
1 'polypeptide(L)'
;MPLSNPFANRRIVEAVKAIREHPDAAYGIAIGLVAFATLTRWAMGDYIGAHIPFITFFPAIIIGALLGGVWPGVCATILAVLAAWYLFLPPAYSFELGDREFVQLLLFIFFCVINLAVVAVVNALTDHARTQEENARTLLDCVPAGILVVDEQGNIKLVNASTEKLFGYNRFELLDRNVEVLVPARLGEMHKADRSTFLRKPEARPMGAGRDLRARRRDGSEFPVEIGLNPVSHDGRSAVLATVIDISERNRAQQSQHARAATSATNTPPRQS
;
A
#
# COMPACT_ATOMS: atom_id res chain seq x y z
N MET A 1 -1.54 6.55 24.39
CA MET A 1 -2.05 6.64 23.01
C MET A 1 -2.63 5.27 22.66
N PRO A 2 -3.95 5.10 22.51
CA PRO A 2 -4.50 3.77 22.26
C PRO A 2 -4.16 3.35 20.83
N LEU A 3 -3.61 2.15 20.69
CA LEU A 3 -3.37 1.47 19.43
C LEU A 3 -4.71 1.31 18.72
N SER A 4 -4.86 1.97 17.57
CA SER A 4 -6.01 1.83 16.68
C SER A 4 -6.12 0.37 16.24
N ASN A 5 -7.31 -0.21 16.39
CA ASN A 5 -7.58 -1.61 16.08
C ASN A 5 -7.44 -1.86 14.56
N PRO A 6 -6.43 -2.63 14.10
CA PRO A 6 -6.12 -2.78 12.67
C PRO A 6 -7.25 -3.43 11.86
N PHE A 7 -8.13 -4.21 12.51
CA PHE A 7 -9.28 -4.84 11.86
C PHE A 7 -10.43 -3.87 11.55
N ALA A 8 -10.61 -2.82 12.35
CA ALA A 8 -11.65 -1.82 12.13
C ALA A 8 -11.33 -0.95 10.90
N ASN A 9 -10.06 -0.59 10.74
CA ASN A 9 -9.59 0.20 9.59
C ASN A 9 -9.79 -0.55 8.26
N ARG A 10 -9.58 -1.87 8.24
CA ARG A 10 -9.70 -2.67 7.01
C ARG A 10 -11.12 -2.70 6.47
N ARG A 11 -12.13 -2.87 7.33
CA ARG A 11 -13.56 -2.87 6.91
C ARG A 11 -14.01 -1.53 6.34
N ILE A 12 -13.58 -0.43 6.95
CA ILE A 12 -13.92 0.92 6.47
C ILE A 12 -13.26 1.14 5.11
N VAL A 13 -11.98 0.81 4.96
CA VAL A 13 -11.26 0.96 3.69
C VAL A 13 -11.88 0.11 2.58
N GLU A 14 -12.26 -1.13 2.87
CA GLU A 14 -12.94 -2.02 1.91
C GLU A 14 -14.32 -1.48 1.50
N ALA A 15 -15.11 -0.98 2.46
CA ALA A 15 -16.41 -0.37 2.17
C ALA A 15 -16.29 0.90 1.31
N VAL A 16 -15.34 1.78 1.63
CA VAL A 16 -15.04 2.98 0.83
C VAL A 16 -14.64 2.59 -0.59
N LYS A 17 -13.80 1.56 -0.74
CA LYS A 17 -13.36 1.07 -2.04
C LYS A 17 -14.54 0.55 -2.87
N ALA A 18 -15.40 -0.26 -2.27
CA ALA A 18 -16.58 -0.80 -2.94
C ALA A 18 -17.53 0.31 -3.43
N ILE A 19 -17.74 1.35 -2.62
CA ILE A 19 -18.55 2.52 -3.02
C ILE A 19 -17.91 3.25 -4.20
N ARG A 20 -16.58 3.37 -4.21
CA ARG A 20 -15.85 4.09 -5.25
C ARG A 20 -15.82 3.34 -6.59
N GLU A 21 -15.94 2.01 -6.57
CA GLU A 21 -16.05 1.16 -7.75
C GLU A 21 -17.45 1.25 -8.41
N HIS A 22 -18.47 1.69 -7.66
CA HIS A 22 -19.86 1.83 -8.11
C HIS A 22 -20.30 3.30 -8.12
N PRO A 23 -20.14 4.03 -9.24
CA PRO A 23 -20.41 5.47 -9.29
C PRO A 23 -21.87 5.80 -8.96
N ASP A 24 -22.83 4.98 -9.37
CA ASP A 24 -24.25 5.09 -9.05
C ASP A 24 -24.53 5.04 -7.54
N ALA A 25 -23.89 4.11 -6.81
CA ALA A 25 -23.99 4.03 -5.36
C ALA A 25 -23.40 5.28 -4.68
N ALA A 26 -22.28 5.79 -5.19
CA ALA A 26 -21.64 7.00 -4.67
C ALA A 26 -22.51 8.25 -4.81
N TYR A 27 -23.16 8.45 -5.96
CA TYR A 27 -24.12 9.55 -6.14
C TYR A 27 -25.36 9.38 -5.25
N GLY A 28 -25.88 8.15 -5.12
CA GLY A 28 -27.02 7.87 -4.23
C GLY A 28 -26.72 8.22 -2.78
N ILE A 29 -25.53 7.86 -2.28
CA ILE A 29 -25.07 8.21 -0.93
C ILE A 29 -24.92 9.72 -0.78
N ALA A 30 -24.31 10.40 -1.74
CA ALA A 30 -24.14 11.85 -1.73
C ALA A 30 -25.48 12.59 -1.63
N ILE A 31 -26.47 12.19 -2.44
CA ILE A 31 -27.84 12.72 -2.41
C ILE A 31 -28.50 12.44 -1.06
N GLY A 32 -28.40 11.20 -0.56
CA GLY A 32 -28.96 10.80 0.72
C GLY A 32 -28.39 11.59 1.90
N LEU A 33 -27.08 11.87 1.89
CA LEU A 33 -26.42 12.69 2.91
C LEU A 33 -26.91 14.15 2.88
N VAL A 34 -27.10 14.73 1.70
CA VAL A 34 -27.66 16.09 1.57
C VAL A 34 -29.11 16.14 2.04
N ALA A 35 -29.92 15.13 1.70
CA ALA A 35 -31.30 15.01 2.18
C ALA A 35 -31.35 14.91 3.71
N PHE A 36 -30.47 14.08 4.31
CA PHE A 36 -30.34 13.95 5.75
C PHE A 36 -29.90 15.26 6.42
N ALA A 37 -28.92 15.96 5.84
CA ALA A 37 -28.48 17.28 6.31
C ALA A 37 -29.60 18.33 6.27
N THR A 38 -30.43 18.28 5.23
CA THR A 38 -31.61 19.14 5.06
C THR A 38 -32.65 18.85 6.14
N LEU A 39 -33.00 17.58 6.35
CA LEU A 39 -33.95 17.16 7.39
C LEU A 39 -33.47 17.51 8.79
N THR A 40 -32.18 17.29 9.06
CA THR A 40 -31.57 17.65 10.35
C THR A 40 -31.64 19.15 10.59
N ARG A 41 -31.32 19.97 9.56
CA ARG A 41 -31.44 21.42 9.65
C ARG A 41 -32.87 21.87 9.88
N TRP A 42 -33.83 21.25 9.21
CA TRP A 42 -35.25 21.56 9.37
C TRP A 42 -35.73 21.21 10.78
N ALA A 43 -35.35 20.05 11.31
CA ALA A 43 -35.68 19.63 12.68
C ALA A 43 -35.09 20.55 13.75
N MET A 44 -33.94 21.18 13.48
CA MET A 44 -33.33 22.18 14.35
C MET A 44 -34.08 23.52 14.37
N GLY A 45 -34.98 23.78 13.42
CA GLY A 45 -35.86 24.95 13.39
C GLY A 45 -35.12 26.27 13.63
N ASP A 46 -35.68 27.10 14.51
CA ASP A 46 -35.12 28.40 14.90
C ASP A 46 -34.07 28.30 16.02
N TYR A 47 -33.81 27.10 16.55
CA TYR A 47 -32.92 26.89 17.71
C TYR A 47 -31.47 27.31 17.44
N ILE A 48 -31.05 27.26 16.17
CA ILE A 48 -29.72 27.64 15.68
C ILE A 48 -29.71 29.08 15.12
N GLY A 49 -30.88 29.73 15.08
CA GLY A 49 -31.10 31.04 14.49
C GLY A 49 -30.98 31.03 12.96
N ALA A 50 -31.61 32.01 12.31
CA ALA A 50 -31.53 32.19 10.86
C ALA A 50 -30.12 32.59 10.36
N HIS A 51 -29.15 32.78 11.27
CA HIS A 51 -27.81 33.29 10.96
C HIS A 51 -26.79 32.17 10.71
N ILE A 52 -27.13 30.91 10.99
CA ILE A 52 -26.24 29.76 10.78
C ILE A 52 -26.93 28.63 10.00
N PRO A 53 -27.52 28.91 8.82
CA PRO A 53 -28.36 27.92 8.12
C PRO A 53 -27.61 26.72 7.55
N PHE A 54 -26.28 26.80 7.37
CA PHE A 54 -25.57 25.90 6.46
C PHE A 54 -24.68 24.83 7.11
N ILE A 55 -24.49 24.84 8.44
CA ILE A 55 -23.50 23.97 9.12
C ILE A 55 -23.73 22.49 8.85
N THR A 56 -25.00 22.05 8.73
CA THR A 56 -25.34 20.64 8.52
C THR A 56 -24.90 20.11 7.15
N PHE A 57 -24.73 20.97 6.15
CA PHE A 57 -24.36 20.58 4.79
C PHE A 57 -22.87 20.27 4.65
N PHE A 58 -21.98 20.90 5.42
CA PHE A 58 -20.53 20.68 5.28
C PHE A 58 -20.12 19.22 5.51
N PRO A 59 -20.53 18.54 6.60
CA PRO A 59 -20.20 17.12 6.79
C PRO A 59 -20.78 16.23 5.67
N ALA A 60 -21.98 16.52 5.18
CA ALA A 60 -22.61 15.76 4.10
C ALA A 60 -21.79 15.84 2.79
N ILE A 61 -21.35 17.05 2.41
CA ILE A 61 -20.52 17.28 1.23
C ILE A 61 -19.15 16.61 1.39
N ILE A 62 -18.50 16.77 2.56
CA ILE A 62 -17.18 16.18 2.84
C ILE A 62 -17.26 14.65 2.76
N ILE A 63 -18.23 14.03 3.43
CA ILE A 63 -18.39 12.57 3.41
C ILE A 63 -18.74 12.08 2.01
N GLY A 64 -19.65 12.74 1.30
CA GLY A 64 -19.99 12.40 -0.09
C GLY A 64 -18.78 12.45 -1.02
N ALA A 65 -17.93 13.47 -0.87
CA ALA A 65 -16.71 13.64 -1.65
C ALA A 65 -15.59 12.66 -1.25
N LEU A 66 -15.47 12.30 0.03
CA LEU A 66 -14.50 11.31 0.52
C LEU A 66 -14.84 9.89 0.06
N LEU A 67 -16.12 9.53 0.07
CA LEU A 67 -16.58 8.19 -0.32
C LEU A 67 -16.65 8.04 -1.84
N GLY A 68 -17.22 9.02 -2.53
CA GLY A 68 -17.51 8.96 -3.96
C GLY A 68 -16.48 9.62 -4.88
N GLY A 69 -15.53 10.37 -4.32
CA GLY A 69 -14.62 11.21 -5.09
C GLY A 69 -15.22 12.56 -5.48
N VAL A 70 -14.53 13.27 -6.38
CA VAL A 70 -14.80 14.68 -6.67
C VAL A 70 -16.22 14.90 -7.23
N TRP A 71 -16.66 14.07 -8.17
CA TRP A 71 -17.92 14.30 -8.88
C TRP A 71 -19.18 14.12 -8.02
N PRO A 72 -19.31 13.05 -7.21
CA PRO A 72 -20.37 12.97 -6.21
C PRO A 72 -20.33 14.12 -5.20
N GLY A 73 -19.13 14.60 -4.83
CA GLY A 73 -18.95 15.79 -4.00
C GLY A 73 -19.46 17.09 -4.65
N VAL A 74 -19.18 17.30 -5.94
CA VAL A 74 -19.74 18.41 -6.74
C VAL A 74 -21.27 18.32 -6.76
N CYS A 75 -21.82 17.14 -7.01
CA CYS A 75 -23.27 16.91 -7.02
C CYS A 75 -23.90 17.24 -5.66
N ALA A 76 -23.33 16.74 -4.57
CA ALA A 76 -23.77 17.08 -3.21
C ALA A 76 -23.73 18.59 -2.94
N THR A 77 -22.68 19.26 -3.41
CA THR A 77 -22.52 20.71 -3.26
C THR A 77 -23.63 21.48 -3.98
N ILE A 78 -23.90 21.13 -5.24
CA ILE A 78 -24.97 21.77 -6.03
C ILE A 78 -26.32 21.58 -5.34
N LEU A 79 -26.62 20.35 -4.91
CA LEU A 79 -27.87 20.04 -4.21
C LEU A 79 -27.99 20.79 -2.87
N ALA A 80 -26.90 20.87 -2.11
CA ALA A 80 -26.86 21.60 -0.85
C ALA A 80 -27.07 23.11 -1.06
N VAL A 81 -26.45 23.71 -2.09
CA VAL A 81 -26.63 25.12 -2.45
C VAL A 81 -28.08 25.41 -2.85
N LEU A 82 -28.67 24.55 -3.68
CA LEU A 82 -30.07 24.70 -4.10
C LEU A 82 -31.04 24.54 -2.93
N ALA A 83 -30.83 23.53 -2.07
CA ALA A 83 -31.65 23.33 -0.87
C ALA A 83 -31.51 24.49 0.12
N ALA A 84 -30.29 24.98 0.33
CA ALA A 84 -29.98 26.13 1.17
C ALA A 84 -30.69 27.40 0.68
N TRP A 85 -30.58 27.70 -0.62
CA TRP A 85 -31.21 28.86 -1.25
C TRP A 85 -32.74 28.79 -1.16
N TYR A 86 -33.34 27.69 -1.58
CA TYR A 86 -34.80 27.62 -1.70
C TYR A 86 -35.50 27.46 -0.34
N LEU A 87 -34.95 26.69 0.60
CA LEU A 87 -35.66 26.30 1.82
C LEU A 87 -35.34 27.17 3.04
N PHE A 88 -34.12 27.70 3.15
CA PHE A 88 -33.62 28.28 4.40
C PHE A 88 -33.27 29.77 4.32
N LEU A 89 -33.08 30.33 3.12
CA LEU A 89 -32.86 31.77 2.94
C LEU A 89 -34.20 32.51 2.78
N PRO A 90 -34.46 33.60 3.53
CA PRO A 90 -35.65 34.42 3.34
C PRO A 90 -35.64 35.20 2.01
N PRO A 91 -36.78 35.33 1.30
CA PRO A 91 -38.06 34.68 1.57
C PRO A 91 -37.99 33.18 1.24
N ALA A 92 -38.33 32.33 2.21
CA ALA A 92 -38.30 30.88 2.02
C ALA A 92 -39.29 30.47 0.92
N TYR A 93 -38.95 29.37 0.23
CA TYR A 93 -39.68 28.85 -0.94
C TYR A 93 -39.67 29.78 -2.15
N SER A 94 -38.69 30.69 -2.22
CA SER A 94 -38.46 31.59 -3.34
C SER A 94 -36.98 31.58 -3.74
N PHE A 95 -36.68 32.13 -4.91
CA PHE A 95 -35.32 32.39 -5.36
C PHE A 95 -34.96 33.88 -5.27
N GLU A 96 -35.77 34.67 -4.57
CA GLU A 96 -35.45 36.08 -4.33
C GLU A 96 -34.31 36.19 -3.32
N LEU A 97 -33.35 37.06 -3.60
CA LEU A 97 -32.18 37.28 -2.75
C LEU A 97 -32.12 38.75 -2.38
N GLY A 98 -32.22 39.04 -1.08
CA GLY A 98 -31.78 40.31 -0.54
C GLY A 98 -30.25 40.39 -0.50
N ASP A 99 -29.72 41.60 -0.28
CA ASP A 99 -28.27 41.84 -0.24
C ASP A 99 -27.58 40.99 0.84
N ARG A 100 -28.25 40.77 1.98
CA ARG A 100 -27.71 39.98 3.09
C ARG A 100 -27.65 38.49 2.75
N GLU A 101 -28.71 37.96 2.16
CA GLU A 101 -28.85 36.55 1.80
C GLU A 101 -27.90 36.19 0.66
N PHE A 102 -27.71 37.12 -0.28
CA PHE A 102 -26.71 36.99 -1.34
C PHE A 102 -25.30 36.80 -0.77
N VAL A 103 -24.90 37.62 0.20
CA VAL A 103 -23.58 37.49 0.87
C VAL A 103 -23.46 36.15 1.61
N GLN A 104 -24.52 35.71 2.29
CA GLN A 104 -24.52 34.40 2.98
C GLN A 104 -24.34 33.24 1.99
N LEU A 105 -25.07 33.24 0.88
CA LEU A 105 -24.98 32.20 -0.15
C LEU A 105 -23.60 32.20 -0.81
N LEU A 106 -23.04 33.39 -1.09
CA LEU A 106 -21.70 33.52 -1.65
C LEU A 106 -20.63 32.95 -0.72
N LEU A 107 -20.68 33.28 0.58
CA LEU A 107 -19.77 32.71 1.57
C LEU A 107 -19.95 31.19 1.69
N PHE A 108 -21.19 30.68 1.66
CA PHE A 108 -21.45 29.25 1.69
C PHE A 108 -20.85 28.52 0.49
N ILE A 109 -21.07 29.03 -0.72
CA ILE A 109 -20.49 28.49 -1.96
C ILE A 109 -18.96 28.50 -1.86
N PHE A 110 -18.37 29.60 -1.39
CA PHE A 110 -16.92 29.72 -1.20
C PHE A 110 -16.38 28.63 -0.26
N PHE A 111 -17.02 28.42 0.90
CA PHE A 111 -16.63 27.34 1.82
C PHE A 111 -16.85 25.95 1.23
N CYS A 112 -17.91 25.72 0.45
CA CYS A 112 -18.13 24.45 -0.21
C CYS A 112 -17.04 24.16 -1.25
N VAL A 113 -16.67 25.15 -2.07
CA VAL A 113 -15.59 25.05 -3.05
C VAL A 113 -14.26 24.76 -2.37
N ILE A 114 -13.94 25.45 -1.26
CA ILE A 114 -12.73 25.18 -0.48
C ILE A 114 -12.73 23.76 0.07
N ASN A 115 -13.81 23.34 0.74
CA ASN A 115 -13.89 21.99 1.32
C ASN A 115 -13.76 20.92 0.24
N LEU A 116 -14.46 21.09 -0.89
CA LEU A 116 -14.38 20.18 -2.01
C LEU A 116 -12.99 20.14 -2.63
N ALA A 117 -12.31 21.28 -2.76
CA ALA A 117 -10.93 21.35 -3.24
C ALA A 117 -9.96 20.63 -2.31
N VAL A 118 -10.09 20.84 -0.98
CA VAL A 118 -9.27 20.13 0.02
C VAL A 118 -9.48 18.63 -0.07
N VAL A 119 -10.73 18.16 -0.13
CA VAL A 119 -11.02 16.72 -0.26
C VAL A 119 -10.50 16.17 -1.59
N ALA A 120 -10.64 16.92 -2.69
CA ALA A 120 -10.12 16.53 -3.99
C ALA A 120 -8.58 16.38 -3.97
N VAL A 121 -7.86 17.31 -3.34
CA VAL A 121 -6.41 17.25 -3.18
C VAL A 121 -6.01 16.03 -2.33
N VAL A 122 -6.67 15.80 -1.20
CA VAL A 122 -6.39 14.65 -0.33
C VAL A 122 -6.60 13.33 -1.06
N ASN A 123 -7.70 13.20 -1.81
CA ASN A 123 -7.98 12.01 -2.61
C ASN A 123 -6.94 11.83 -3.72
N ALA A 124 -6.56 12.90 -4.42
CA ALA A 124 -5.55 12.86 -5.48
C ALA A 124 -4.18 12.43 -4.95
N LEU A 125 -3.75 12.97 -3.79
CA LEU A 125 -2.50 12.57 -3.15
C LEU A 125 -2.51 11.09 -2.73
N THR A 126 -3.63 10.63 -2.18
CA THR A 126 -3.79 9.23 -1.75
C THR A 126 -3.74 8.26 -2.93
N ASP A 127 -4.42 8.60 -4.03
CA ASP A 127 -4.42 7.77 -5.24
C ASP A 127 -3.05 7.74 -5.91
N HIS A 128 -2.33 8.87 -5.92
CA HIS A 128 -0.99 8.94 -6.48
C HIS A 128 -0.01 8.05 -5.69
N ALA A 129 -0.06 8.11 -4.36
CA ALA A 129 0.75 7.26 -3.49
C ALA A 129 0.47 5.76 -3.72
N ARG A 130 -0.81 5.38 -3.82
CA ARG A 130 -1.22 3.99 -4.10
C ARG A 130 -0.71 3.50 -5.46
N THR A 131 -0.87 4.31 -6.50
CA THR A 131 -0.43 3.96 -7.85
C THR A 131 1.08 3.75 -7.91
N GLN A 132 1.85 4.59 -7.22
CA GLN A 132 3.30 4.42 -7.11
C GLN A 132 3.68 3.13 -6.37
N GLU A 133 2.99 2.81 -5.27
CA GLU A 133 3.24 1.58 -4.52
C GLU A 133 2.91 0.33 -5.34
N GLU A 134 1.77 0.31 -6.05
CA GLU A 134 1.36 -0.79 -6.93
C GLU A 134 2.33 -0.97 -8.09
N ASN A 135 2.78 0.12 -8.72
CA ASN A 135 3.78 0.08 -9.77
C ASN A 135 5.11 -0.47 -9.25
N ALA A 136 5.59 0.01 -8.10
CA ALA A 136 6.82 -0.49 -7.49
C ALA A 136 6.73 -1.98 -7.16
N ARG A 137 5.61 -2.43 -6.60
CA ARG A 137 5.35 -3.86 -6.34
C ARG A 137 5.37 -4.68 -7.63
N THR A 138 4.69 -4.21 -8.67
CA THR A 138 4.64 -4.88 -9.97
C THR A 138 6.05 -5.02 -10.57
N LEU A 139 6.88 -3.99 -10.49
CA LEU A 139 8.27 -4.04 -10.95
C LEU A 139 9.10 -5.06 -10.17
N LEU A 140 8.96 -5.11 -8.84
CA LEU A 140 9.66 -6.09 -8.00
C LEU A 140 9.21 -7.54 -8.30
N ASP A 141 7.93 -7.75 -8.61
CA ASP A 141 7.37 -9.07 -8.93
C ASP A 141 7.82 -9.59 -10.31
N CYS A 142 8.25 -8.70 -11.21
CA CYS A 142 8.84 -9.07 -12.51
C CYS A 142 10.31 -9.52 -12.41
N VAL A 143 10.99 -9.27 -11.28
CA VAL A 143 12.40 -9.66 -11.12
C VAL A 143 12.49 -11.19 -10.91
N PRO A 144 13.30 -11.93 -11.70
CA PRO A 144 13.48 -13.38 -11.57
C PRO A 144 14.43 -13.75 -10.42
N ALA A 145 14.38 -13.01 -9.32
CA ALA A 145 15.13 -13.24 -8.10
C ALA A 145 14.21 -12.98 -6.91
N GLY A 146 14.40 -13.74 -5.82
CA GLY A 146 13.72 -13.48 -4.57
C GLY A 146 14.21 -12.16 -3.99
N ILE A 147 13.30 -11.23 -3.75
CA ILE A 147 13.59 -9.96 -3.08
C ILE A 147 12.87 -9.95 -1.74
N LEU A 148 13.61 -9.62 -0.68
CA LEU A 148 13.04 -9.37 0.64
C LEU A 148 13.75 -8.23 1.36
N VAL A 149 13.01 -7.50 2.20
CA VAL A 149 13.55 -6.49 3.11
C VAL A 149 13.45 -7.01 4.53
N VAL A 150 14.52 -6.87 5.29
CA VAL A 150 14.63 -7.34 6.67
C VAL A 150 14.98 -6.16 7.59
N ASP A 151 14.24 -6.02 8.69
CA ASP A 151 14.52 -4.99 9.71
C ASP A 151 15.73 -5.32 10.59
N GLU A 152 16.09 -4.41 11.49
CA GLU A 152 17.23 -4.57 12.43
C GLU A 152 17.08 -5.82 13.33
N GLN A 153 15.85 -6.21 13.64
CA GLN A 153 15.56 -7.37 14.48
C GLN A 153 15.63 -8.69 13.69
N GLY A 154 15.64 -8.62 12.36
CA GLY A 154 15.64 -9.76 11.47
C GLY A 154 14.25 -10.15 10.96
N ASN A 155 13.23 -9.32 11.18
CA ASN A 155 11.88 -9.60 10.70
C ASN A 155 11.74 -9.16 9.24
N ILE A 156 11.11 -10.00 8.44
CA ILE A 156 10.85 -9.72 7.03
C ILE A 156 9.71 -8.71 6.92
N LYS A 157 9.97 -7.57 6.27
CA LYS A 157 8.99 -6.47 6.07
C LYS A 157 8.42 -6.41 4.67
N LEU A 158 9.14 -6.93 3.68
CA LEU A 158 8.70 -6.96 2.30
C LEU A 158 9.17 -8.24 1.64
N VAL A 159 8.35 -8.81 0.76
CA VAL A 159 8.72 -9.91 -0.15
C VAL A 159 8.06 -9.71 -1.51
N ASN A 160 8.76 -10.01 -2.60
CA ASN A 160 8.17 -10.11 -3.94
C ASN A 160 7.59 -11.51 -4.21
N ALA A 161 6.83 -11.66 -5.29
CA ALA A 161 6.23 -12.92 -5.71
C ALA A 161 7.28 -14.02 -6.01
N SER A 162 8.47 -13.64 -6.47
CA SER A 162 9.58 -14.58 -6.70
C SER A 162 10.06 -15.20 -5.39
N THR A 163 10.10 -14.46 -4.28
CA THR A 163 10.43 -15.00 -2.95
C THR A 163 9.41 -16.05 -2.51
N GLU A 164 8.11 -15.82 -2.70
CA GLU A 164 7.06 -16.78 -2.36
C GLU A 164 7.25 -18.09 -3.13
N LYS A 165 7.44 -18.00 -4.46
CA LYS A 165 7.68 -19.16 -5.33
C LYS A 165 8.97 -19.89 -4.96
N LEU A 166 10.04 -19.14 -4.68
CA LEU A 166 11.33 -19.70 -4.37
C LEU A 166 11.33 -20.43 -3.02
N PHE A 167 10.65 -19.92 -2.00
CA PHE A 167 10.68 -20.54 -0.69
C PHE A 167 9.48 -21.42 -0.36
N GLY A 168 8.42 -21.39 -1.18
CA GLY A 168 7.19 -22.17 -0.96
C GLY A 168 6.34 -21.65 0.19
N TYR A 169 6.52 -20.39 0.58
CA TYR A 169 5.71 -19.71 1.58
C TYR A 169 4.79 -18.69 0.92
N ASN A 170 3.60 -18.50 1.50
CA ASN A 170 2.80 -17.33 1.17
C ASN A 170 3.40 -16.08 1.84
N ARG A 171 3.25 -14.92 1.19
CA ARG A 171 3.64 -13.60 1.72
C ARG A 171 3.19 -13.40 3.17
N PHE A 172 1.94 -13.72 3.51
CA PHE A 172 1.43 -13.56 4.88
C PHE A 172 2.09 -14.47 5.92
N GLU A 173 2.72 -15.57 5.49
CA GLU A 173 3.48 -16.47 6.39
C GLU A 173 4.92 -15.99 6.61
N LEU A 174 5.44 -15.12 5.73
CA LEU A 174 6.78 -14.56 5.79
C LEU A 174 6.82 -13.19 6.47
N LEU A 175 5.82 -12.33 6.23
CA LEU A 175 5.77 -11.00 6.81
C LEU A 175 5.82 -11.06 8.35
N ASP A 176 6.63 -10.19 8.93
CA ASP A 176 6.96 -10.11 10.35
C ASP A 176 7.59 -11.36 10.97
N ARG A 177 7.92 -12.38 10.16
CA ARG A 177 8.66 -13.55 10.60
C ARG A 177 10.17 -13.31 10.51
N ASN A 178 10.90 -13.96 11.39
CA ASN A 178 12.36 -13.88 11.40
C ASN A 178 12.96 -14.57 10.16
N VAL A 179 13.90 -13.91 9.49
CA VAL A 179 14.52 -14.36 8.22
C VAL A 179 15.19 -15.73 8.33
N GLU A 180 15.60 -16.14 9.53
CA GLU A 180 16.13 -17.46 9.90
C GLU A 180 15.24 -18.63 9.48
N VAL A 181 13.96 -18.42 9.23
CA VAL A 181 13.09 -19.46 8.65
C VAL A 181 13.58 -19.91 7.26
N LEU A 182 14.17 -19.00 6.48
CA LEU A 182 14.71 -19.21 5.14
C LEU A 182 16.15 -19.74 5.14
N VAL A 183 16.76 -19.84 6.32
CA VAL A 183 18.13 -20.31 6.51
C VAL A 183 18.10 -21.77 6.98
N PRO A 184 19.03 -22.64 6.55
CA PRO A 184 19.19 -23.98 7.11
C PRO A 184 19.20 -23.98 8.64
N ALA A 185 18.44 -24.89 9.27
CA ALA A 185 18.27 -24.92 10.74
C ALA A 185 19.60 -24.87 11.49
N ARG A 186 20.58 -25.63 11.00
CA ARG A 186 21.93 -25.75 11.56
C ARG A 186 22.74 -24.45 11.56
N LEU A 187 22.37 -23.48 10.71
CA LEU A 187 23.07 -22.21 10.55
C LEU A 187 22.31 -21.03 11.20
N GLY A 188 21.12 -21.24 11.76
CA GLY A 188 20.25 -20.16 12.24
C GLY A 188 20.90 -19.22 13.27
N GLU A 189 21.48 -19.77 14.34
CA GLU A 189 22.13 -18.96 15.39
C GLU A 189 23.38 -18.23 14.87
N MET A 190 24.17 -18.89 14.03
CA MET A 190 25.33 -18.28 13.39
C MET A 190 24.90 -17.14 12.46
N HIS A 191 23.84 -17.34 11.68
CA HIS A 191 23.28 -16.33 10.79
C HIS A 191 22.75 -15.12 11.57
N LYS A 192 22.11 -15.33 12.72
CA LYS A 192 21.64 -14.26 13.60
C LYS A 192 22.80 -13.41 14.11
N ALA A 193 23.92 -14.03 14.50
CA ALA A 193 25.14 -13.33 14.88
C ALA A 193 25.75 -12.56 13.69
N ASP A 194 25.84 -13.18 12.51
CA ASP A 194 26.34 -12.55 11.28
C ASP A 194 25.50 -11.33 10.87
N ARG A 195 24.17 -11.42 10.97
CA ARG A 195 23.26 -10.27 10.74
C ARG A 195 23.57 -9.13 11.71
N SER A 196 23.66 -9.43 13.00
CA SER A 196 23.95 -8.40 14.02
C SER A 196 25.28 -7.69 13.76
N THR A 197 26.27 -8.42 13.25
CA THR A 197 27.57 -7.86 12.87
C THR A 197 27.46 -6.99 11.62
N PHE A 198 26.72 -7.44 10.60
CA PHE A 198 26.49 -6.67 9.38
C PHE A 198 25.81 -5.31 9.68
N LEU A 199 24.81 -5.30 10.56
CA LEU A 199 24.08 -4.08 10.92
C LEU A 199 24.97 -3.04 11.63
N ARG A 200 26.07 -3.44 12.27
CA ARG A 200 27.03 -2.51 12.90
C ARG A 200 27.86 -1.74 11.89
N LYS A 201 28.12 -2.32 10.72
CA LYS A 201 28.85 -1.68 9.62
C LYS A 201 28.26 -2.13 8.27
N PRO A 202 27.09 -1.57 7.91
CA PRO A 202 26.35 -2.03 6.76
C PRO A 202 27.01 -1.52 5.47
N GLU A 203 27.54 -2.45 4.69
CA GLU A 203 28.16 -2.16 3.38
C GLU A 203 27.55 -3.10 2.34
N ALA A 204 27.24 -2.58 1.15
CA ALA A 204 26.71 -3.42 0.08
C ALA A 204 27.73 -4.50 -0.29
N ARG A 205 27.32 -5.77 -0.20
CA ARG A 205 28.21 -6.90 -0.47
C ARG A 205 27.44 -8.14 -0.94
N PRO A 206 28.03 -8.96 -1.83
CA PRO A 206 27.57 -10.32 -1.97
C PRO A 206 27.78 -11.04 -0.63
N MET A 207 26.76 -11.75 -0.18
CA MET A 207 26.91 -12.70 0.89
C MET A 207 27.66 -13.90 0.31
N GLY A 208 28.84 -14.18 0.84
CA GLY A 208 29.55 -15.41 0.51
C GLY A 208 30.26 -15.42 -0.84
N ALA A 209 30.99 -14.36 -1.22
CA ALA A 209 32.01 -14.48 -2.28
C ALA A 209 32.94 -15.67 -1.95
N GLY A 210 32.73 -16.81 -2.63
CA GLY A 210 33.44 -18.08 -2.39
C GLY A 210 32.87 -19.02 -1.33
N ARG A 211 31.65 -18.83 -0.81
CA ARG A 211 30.99 -19.76 0.13
C ARG A 211 29.84 -20.50 -0.54
N ASP A 212 29.69 -21.81 -0.25
CA ASP A 212 28.53 -22.61 -0.66
C ASP A 212 27.32 -22.26 0.22
N LEU A 213 26.65 -21.15 -0.12
CA LEU A 213 25.46 -20.70 0.57
C LEU A 213 24.25 -21.55 0.15
N ARG A 214 23.49 -21.96 1.15
CA ARG A 214 22.24 -22.71 0.96
C ARG A 214 21.12 -22.00 1.69
N ALA A 215 19.95 -21.99 1.05
CA ALA A 215 18.72 -21.52 1.66
C ALA A 215 17.76 -22.70 1.84
N ARG A 216 16.76 -22.54 2.71
CA ARG A 216 15.82 -23.60 3.10
C ARG A 216 14.39 -23.20 2.74
N ARG A 217 13.69 -24.08 2.00
CA ARG A 217 12.27 -23.92 1.66
C ARG A 217 11.36 -24.33 2.82
N ARG A 218 10.06 -24.07 2.69
CA ARG A 218 9.02 -24.48 3.66
C ARG A 218 9.01 -25.97 3.96
N ASP A 219 9.21 -26.80 2.94
CA ASP A 219 9.25 -28.26 3.06
C ASP A 219 10.55 -28.79 3.73
N GLY A 220 11.48 -27.89 4.08
CA GLY A 220 12.77 -28.23 4.68
C GLY A 220 13.88 -28.53 3.67
N SER A 221 13.58 -28.60 2.37
CA SER A 221 14.59 -28.81 1.33
C SER A 221 15.57 -27.64 1.26
N GLU A 222 16.85 -27.96 1.07
CA GLU A 222 17.91 -26.97 0.91
C GLU A 222 18.34 -26.83 -0.55
N PHE A 223 18.55 -25.60 -1.01
CA PHE A 223 19.01 -25.31 -2.38
C PHE A 223 20.14 -24.27 -2.38
N PRO A 224 21.08 -24.36 -3.32
CA PRO A 224 22.19 -23.42 -3.41
C PRO A 224 21.69 -22.04 -3.86
N VAL A 225 22.21 -21.00 -3.23
CA VAL A 225 21.80 -19.61 -3.51
C VAL A 225 23.00 -18.68 -3.63
N GLU A 226 22.83 -17.65 -4.44
CA GLU A 226 23.66 -16.45 -4.41
C GLU A 226 22.84 -15.33 -3.78
N ILE A 227 23.40 -14.63 -2.79
CA ILE A 227 22.69 -13.59 -2.04
C ILE A 227 23.44 -12.27 -2.16
N GLY A 228 22.75 -11.20 -2.55
CA GLY A 228 23.25 -9.82 -2.46
C GLY A 228 22.60 -9.10 -1.28
N LEU A 229 23.39 -8.42 -0.45
CA LEU A 229 22.90 -7.61 0.66
C LEU A 229 23.18 -6.14 0.40
N ASN A 230 22.14 -5.32 0.42
CA ASN A 230 22.23 -3.87 0.26
C ASN A 230 21.59 -3.18 1.47
N PRO A 231 22.33 -2.32 2.19
CA PRO A 231 21.75 -1.48 3.23
C PRO A 231 20.70 -0.54 2.63
N VAL A 232 19.53 -0.46 3.25
CA VAL A 232 18.45 0.44 2.85
C VAL A 232 17.82 1.07 4.09
N SER A 233 17.02 2.11 3.88
CA SER A 233 16.13 2.63 4.91
C SER A 233 14.70 2.19 4.62
N HIS A 234 14.00 1.70 5.64
CA HIS A 234 12.60 1.35 5.58
C HIS A 234 11.87 2.00 6.76
N ASP A 235 10.85 2.82 6.49
CA ASP A 235 10.15 3.65 7.49
C ASP A 235 11.09 4.50 8.36
N GLY A 236 12.18 5.01 7.77
CA GLY A 236 13.18 5.82 8.47
C GLY A 236 14.10 5.03 9.40
N ARG A 237 14.04 3.70 9.40
CA ARG A 237 14.89 2.81 10.20
C ARG A 237 15.83 2.01 9.32
N SER A 238 16.93 1.54 9.90
CA SER A 238 17.89 0.71 9.17
C SER A 238 17.24 -0.62 8.78
N ALA A 239 17.47 -1.02 7.54
CA ALA A 239 16.99 -2.29 7.01
C ALA A 239 18.00 -2.83 5.99
N VAL A 240 17.82 -4.09 5.63
CA VAL A 240 18.66 -4.76 4.63
C VAL A 240 17.77 -5.31 3.55
N LEU A 241 18.05 -4.91 2.31
CA LEU A 241 17.50 -5.53 1.11
C LEU A 241 18.36 -6.75 0.78
N ALA A 242 17.74 -7.93 0.78
CA ALA A 242 18.37 -9.16 0.33
C ALA A 242 17.78 -9.58 -1.02
N THR A 243 18.67 -9.81 -1.98
CA THR A 243 18.35 -10.43 -3.27
C THR A 243 18.86 -11.86 -3.25
N VAL A 244 18.00 -12.84 -3.52
CA VAL A 244 18.29 -14.27 -3.48
C VAL A 244 18.08 -14.87 -4.85
N ILE A 245 19.13 -15.48 -5.41
CA ILE A 245 19.12 -16.12 -6.73
C ILE A 245 19.37 -17.61 -6.53
N ASP A 246 18.47 -18.45 -7.05
CA ASP A 246 18.68 -19.91 -7.10
C ASP A 246 19.72 -20.22 -8.19
N ILE A 247 20.83 -20.84 -7.80
CA ILE A 247 21.90 -21.21 -8.72
C ILE A 247 21.93 -22.72 -9.03
N SER A 248 20.86 -23.45 -8.69
CA SER A 248 20.76 -24.90 -8.89
C SER A 248 21.00 -25.32 -10.33
N GLU A 249 20.38 -24.64 -11.30
CA GLU A 249 20.54 -24.95 -12.72
C GLU A 249 21.96 -24.67 -13.22
N ARG A 250 22.53 -23.53 -12.80
CA ARG A 250 23.91 -23.15 -13.14
C ARG A 250 24.91 -24.19 -12.63
N ASN A 251 24.74 -24.67 -11.40
CA ASN A 251 25.60 -25.69 -10.80
C ASN A 251 25.47 -27.04 -11.51
N ARG A 252 24.25 -27.47 -11.89
CA ARG A 252 24.03 -28.71 -12.66
C ARG A 252 24.70 -28.65 -14.04
N ALA A 253 24.60 -27.51 -14.73
CA ALA A 253 25.24 -27.31 -16.02
C ALA A 253 26.76 -27.40 -15.91
N GLN A 254 27.37 -26.74 -14.92
CA GLN A 254 28.81 -26.80 -14.67
C GLN A 254 29.30 -28.22 -14.32
N GLN A 255 28.58 -28.93 -13.45
CA GLN A 255 28.92 -30.32 -13.11
C GLN A 255 28.86 -31.25 -14.32
N SER A 256 27.85 -31.09 -15.20
CA SER A 256 27.74 -31.89 -16.42
C SER A 256 28.89 -31.63 -17.41
N GLN A 257 29.36 -30.38 -17.52
CA GLN A 257 30.51 -30.03 -18.36
C GLN A 257 31.81 -30.59 -17.79
N HIS A 258 32.03 -30.48 -16.47
CA HIS A 258 33.19 -31.08 -15.81
C HIS A 258 33.21 -32.61 -15.93
N ALA A 259 32.05 -33.27 -15.77
CA ALA A 259 31.94 -34.72 -15.95
C ALA A 259 32.30 -35.15 -17.39
N ARG A 260 31.79 -34.43 -18.41
CA ARG A 260 32.11 -34.71 -19.83
C ARG A 260 33.59 -34.50 -20.15
N ALA A 261 34.20 -33.43 -19.63
CA ALA A 261 35.63 -33.17 -19.83
C ALA A 261 36.51 -34.24 -19.17
N ALA A 262 36.15 -34.71 -17.98
CA ALA A 262 36.85 -35.78 -17.28
C ALA A 262 36.80 -37.12 -18.05
N THR A 263 35.64 -37.49 -18.61
CA THR A 263 35.50 -38.72 -19.41
C THR A 263 36.26 -38.67 -20.75
N SER A 264 36.36 -37.49 -21.38
CA SER A 264 37.11 -37.34 -22.63
C SER A 264 38.63 -37.44 -22.44
N ALA A 265 39.16 -37.07 -21.28
CA ALA A 265 40.59 -37.14 -20.99
C ALA A 265 41.10 -38.58 -20.77
N THR A 266 40.24 -39.48 -20.29
CA THR A 266 40.60 -40.89 -20.03
C THR A 266 40.66 -41.75 -21.29
N ASN A 267 40.14 -41.26 -22.43
CA ASN A 267 39.95 -42.02 -23.67
C ASN A 267 40.97 -41.67 -24.78
N THR A 268 42.13 -41.11 -24.42
CA THR A 268 43.19 -40.81 -25.41
C THR A 268 43.88 -42.12 -25.80
N PRO A 269 43.76 -42.62 -27.05
CA PRO A 269 44.40 -43.87 -27.43
C PRO A 269 45.93 -43.70 -27.44
N PRO A 270 46.71 -44.74 -27.05
CA PRO A 270 48.15 -44.64 -27.02
C PRO A 270 48.69 -44.35 -28.42
N ARG A 271 49.61 -43.37 -28.52
CA ARG A 271 50.32 -43.05 -29.76
C ARG A 271 50.95 -44.33 -30.30
N GLN A 272 50.49 -44.78 -31.46
CA GLN A 272 51.16 -45.83 -32.22
C GLN A 272 52.50 -45.24 -32.71
N SER A 273 53.58 -45.83 -32.21
CA SER A 273 54.97 -45.62 -32.66
C SER A 273 55.27 -46.45 -33.88
#